data_AF-A0A1H0Y264-F1
#
_entry.id   AF-A0A1H0Y264-F1
#
_cell.length_a   1.000
_cell.length_b   1.000
_cell.length_c   1.000
_cell.angle_alpha   90.00
_cell.angle_beta   90.00
_cell.angle_gamma   90.00
#
_symmetry.space_group_name_H-M   'P 1'
#
loop_
_entity.id
_entity.type
_entity.pdbx_description
1 polymer ?
#
loop_
_entity_poly.entity_id
_entity_poly.type
_entity_poly.pdbx_seq_one_letter_code
_entity_poly.pdbx_strand_id
1 'polypeptide(L)' 'MNKVRYFEKYTGYALEDKINEFAKDHEIVQISVYLEVDKSVGAMVLYKA' A
#
# COMPACT_ATOMS: atom_id res chain seq x y z
N MET A 1 -13.23 -10.85 8.26
CA MET A 1 -13.74 -9.71 7.47
C MET A 1 -12.53 -8.94 6.95
N ASN A 2 -12.49 -8.56 5.68
CA ASN A 2 -11.31 -7.90 5.11
C ASN A 2 -11.16 -6.47 5.65
N LYS A 3 -9.92 -5.98 5.73
CA LYS A 3 -9.57 -4.63 6.16
C LYS A 3 -8.78 -3.92 5.07
N VAL A 4 -8.78 -2.59 5.12
CA VAL A 4 -8.06 -1.72 4.18
C VAL A 4 -7.01 -0.91 4.92
N ARG A 5 -5.81 -0.81 4.34
CA ARG A 5 -4.74 0.07 4.80
C ARG A 5 -4.23 0.96 3.66
N TYR A 6 -4.00 2.23 3.98
CA TYR A 6 -3.47 3.22 3.04
C TYR A 6 -1.98 3.48 3.31
N PHE A 7 -1.21 3.59 2.22
CA PHE A 7 0.20 3.95 2.23
C PHE A 7 0.43 5.12 1.28
N GLU A 8 1.19 6.12 1.70
CA GLU A 8 1.54 7.29 0.90
C GLU A 8 3.03 7.61 1.05
N LYS A 9 3.73 7.79 -0.08
CA LYS A 9 5.15 8.18 -0.11
C LYS A 9 5.48 9.06 -1.32
N TYR A 10 6.48 9.91 -1.14
CA TYR A 10 7.00 10.78 -2.20
C TYR A 10 7.69 10.02 -3.35
N THR A 11 8.13 8.79 -3.13
CA THR A 11 8.76 7.94 -4.15
C THR A 11 8.15 6.54 -4.17
N GLY A 12 8.04 5.94 -5.36
CA GLY A 12 7.48 4.59 -5.53
C GLY A 12 8.27 3.50 -4.80
N TYR A 13 9.61 3.60 -4.74
CA TYR A 13 10.44 2.63 -4.03
C TYR A 13 10.16 2.61 -2.52
N ALA A 14 10.00 3.78 -1.90
CA ALA A 14 9.67 3.86 -0.46
C ALA A 14 8.26 3.34 -0.15
N LEU A 15 7.35 3.38 -1.13
CA LEU A 15 6.00 2.83 -1.03
C LEU A 15 6.04 1.30 -1.06
N GLU A 16 6.81 0.73 -2.00
CA GLU A 16 6.99 -0.72 -2.15
C GLU A 16 7.54 -1.35 -0.86
N ASP A 17 8.60 -0.78 -0.28
CA ASP A 17 9.20 -1.28 0.97
C ASP A 17 8.19 -1.36 2.12
N LYS A 18 7.29 -0.37 2.21
CA LYS A 18 6.25 -0.33 3.26
C LYS A 18 5.15 -1.36 3.05
N ILE A 19 4.74 -1.56 1.81
CA ILE A 19 3.75 -2.60 1.48
C ILE A 19 4.37 -3.99 1.71
N ASN A 20 5.63 -4.19 1.33
CA ASN A 20 6.36 -5.43 1.55
C ASN A 20 6.55 -5.74 3.04
N GLU A 21 6.89 -4.73 3.86
CA GLU A 21 6.96 -4.88 5.31
C GLU A 21 5.60 -5.29 5.90
N PHE A 22 4.51 -4.65 5.47
CA PHE A 22 3.16 -4.96 5.91
C PHE A 22 2.69 -6.38 5.50
N ALA A 23 3.05 -6.81 4.29
CA ALA A 23 2.70 -8.12 3.73
C ALA A 23 3.39 -9.29 4.44
N LYS A 24 4.42 -9.05 5.26
CA LYS A 24 5.04 -10.10 6.10
C LYS A 24 4.09 -10.63 7.17
N ASP A 25 3.22 -9.77 7.67
CA ASP A 25 2.32 -10.07 8.79
C ASP A 25 0.85 -10.25 8.36
N HIS A 26 0.52 -9.98 7.09
CA HIS A 26 -0.85 -9.94 6.60
C HIS A 26 -1.03 -10.63 5.25
N GLU A 27 -2.10 -11.41 5.12
CA GLU A 27 -2.49 -11.97 3.83
C GLU A 27 -3.12 -10.89 2.95
N ILE A 28 -2.40 -10.47 1.92
CA ILE A 28 -2.85 -9.43 0.98
C ILE A 28 -3.84 -10.02 -0.03
N VAL A 29 -4.97 -9.35 -0.20
CA VAL A 29 -6.02 -9.71 -1.17
C VAL A 29 -5.88 -8.89 -2.45
N GLN A 30 -5.69 -7.58 -2.32
CA GLN A 30 -5.59 -6.67 -3.46
C GLN A 30 -4.75 -5.44 -3.10
N ILE A 31 -3.97 -4.96 -4.05
CA ILE A 31 -3.24 -3.68 -3.97
C ILE A 31 -3.72 -2.81 -5.13
N SER A 32 -4.07 -1.56 -4.83
CA SER A 32 -4.43 -0.55 -5.83
C SER A 32 -3.54 0.66 -5.66
N VAL A 33 -2.65 0.89 -6.64
CA VAL A 33 -1.70 2.00 -6.65
C VAL A 33 -2.34 3.19 -7.37
N TYR A 34 -2.15 4.38 -6.82
CA TYR A 34 -2.59 5.64 -7.42
C TYR A 34 -1.45 6.66 -7.41
N LEU A 35 -1.41 7.49 -8.45
CA LEU A 35 -0.46 8.57 -8.59
C LEU A 35 -1.18 9.89 -8.34
N GLU A 36 -0.69 10.69 -7.39
CA GLU A 36 -1.13 12.07 -7.23
C GLU A 36 -0.13 12.98 -7.97
N VAL A 37 -0.58 13.62 -9.05
CA VAL A 37 0.23 14.53 -9.87
C VAL A 37 0.84 15.62 -8.96
N ASP A 38 2.16 15.84 -9.11
CA ASP A 38 2.99 16.79 -8.35
C ASP A 38 3.25 16.50 -6.86
N LYS A 39 2.71 15.43 -6.24
CA LYS A 39 2.78 15.32 -4.76
C LYS A 39 3.19 13.99 -4.17
N SER A 40 2.73 12.82 -4.64
CA SER A 40 3.10 11.51 -4.04
C SER A 40 2.57 10.31 -4.84
N VAL A 41 3.17 9.13 -4.62
CA VAL A 41 2.60 7.83 -5.00
C VAL A 41 1.95 7.20 -3.78
N GLY A 42 0.73 6.70 -3.92
CA GLY A 42 0.00 6.05 -2.84
C GLY A 42 -0.50 4.66 -3.23
N ALA A 43 -0.86 3.86 -2.23
CA ALA A 43 -1.48 2.55 -2.41
C ALA A 43 -2.56 2.30 -1.37
N MET A 44 -3.65 1.67 -1.81
CA MET A 44 -4.68 1.07 -0.98
C MET A 44 -4.49 -0.44 -0.98
N VAL A 45 -4.33 -1.03 0.20
CA VAL A 45 -4.07 -2.46 0.39
C VAL A 45 -5.24 -3.10 1.13
N LEU A 46 -5.95 -3.99 0.45
CA LEU A 46 -6.99 -4.85 1.02
C LEU A 46 -6.32 -6.13 1.54
N TYR A 47 -6.57 -6.48 2.81
CA TYR A 47 -5.94 -7.63 3.48
C TYR A 47 -6.94 -8.38 4.38
N LYS A 48 -6.64 -9.65 4.67
CA LYS A 48 -7.42 -10.44 5.64
C LYS A 48 -7.02 -10.07 7.07
N ALA A 49 -8.03 -9.82 7.92
CA ALA A 49 -7.85 -9.50 9.33
C ALA A 49 -7.71 -10.76 10.21
#